data_AF-A0A3D3JL30-F1
#
_entry.id   AF-A0A3D3JL30-F1
#
_cell.length_a   1.000
_cell.length_b   1.000
_cell.length_c   1.000
_cell.angle_alpha   90.00
_cell.angle_beta   90.00
_cell.angle_gamma   90.00
#
_symmetry.space_group_name_H-M   'P 1'
#
loop_
_entity.id
_entity.type
_entity.pdbx_description
1 polymer ?
#
loop_
_entity_poly.entity_id
_entity_poly.type
_entity_poly.pdbx_seq_one_letter_code
_entity_poly.pdbx_strand_id
1 'polypeptide(L)'
;TRYCLNNCPYKVRRFNFLNYNTDTRSPLDLAFNPDVTVRMRGIMEKCTFCVQRLHEAKWHARDAGRARVLDGEARTACQEACPAGAIIFGDTNDKNSRVSKARNSERGFRVLAELNVRPQVTYLARVSSHDQVTETAGHGH
;
A
#
# COMPACT_ATOMS: atom_id res chain seq x y z
N THR A 1 -13.74 4.65 -23.90
CA THR A 1 -14.28 3.50 -23.13
C THR A 1 -13.44 3.28 -21.87
N ARG A 2 -14.08 2.99 -20.71
CA ARG A 2 -13.39 2.82 -19.41
C ARG A 2 -12.89 1.36 -19.21
N TYR A 3 -12.26 0.79 -20.23
CA TYR A 3 -11.98 -0.65 -20.29
C TYR A 3 -11.07 -1.15 -19.16
N CYS A 4 -10.09 -0.34 -18.77
CA CYS A 4 -9.16 -0.68 -17.69
C CYS A 4 -9.85 -0.85 -16.33
N LEU A 5 -10.98 -0.17 -16.09
CA LEU A 5 -11.81 -0.35 -14.90
C LEU A 5 -12.52 -1.71 -14.94
N ASN A 6 -13.09 -2.04 -16.10
CA ASN A 6 -13.87 -3.26 -16.27
C ASN A 6 -12.99 -4.51 -16.12
N ASN A 7 -11.79 -4.50 -16.70
CA ASN A 7 -10.92 -5.66 -16.69
C ASN A 7 -10.13 -5.85 -15.38
N CYS A 8 -10.16 -4.87 -14.46
CA CYS A 8 -9.50 -5.04 -13.16
C CYS A 8 -10.38 -5.89 -12.24
N PRO A 9 -9.94 -7.08 -11.78
CA PRO A 9 -10.76 -7.95 -10.94
C PRO A 9 -11.06 -7.32 -9.57
N TYR A 10 -10.17 -6.45 -9.09
CA TYR A 10 -10.33 -5.77 -7.79
C TYR A 10 -11.14 -4.47 -7.86
N LYS A 11 -11.49 -3.98 -9.06
CA LYS A 11 -12.20 -2.69 -9.28
C LYS A 11 -11.58 -1.49 -8.54
N VAL A 12 -10.26 -1.50 -8.33
CA VAL A 12 -9.51 -0.46 -7.60
C VAL A 12 -9.13 0.77 -8.44
N ARG A 13 -9.53 0.80 -9.71
CA ARG A 13 -9.32 1.99 -10.54
C ARG A 13 -10.49 2.94 -10.34
N ARG A 14 -10.23 4.25 -10.21
CA ARG A 14 -11.25 5.28 -10.01
C ARG A 14 -11.28 6.19 -11.23
N PHE A 15 -12.47 6.46 -11.77
CA PHE A 15 -12.61 7.35 -12.92
C PHE A 15 -13.07 8.71 -12.45
N ASN A 16 -12.45 9.78 -12.94
CA ASN A 16 -12.89 11.14 -12.68
C ASN A 16 -14.07 11.49 -13.59
N PHE A 17 -15.30 11.32 -13.08
CA PHE A 17 -16.52 11.58 -13.84
C PHE A 17 -16.73 13.08 -14.10
N LEU A 18 -16.46 13.89 -13.10
CA LEU A 18 -16.58 15.33 -13.12
C LEU A 18 -15.21 15.98 -12.94
N ASN A 19 -15.13 17.30 -13.11
CA ASN A 19 -13.94 18.05 -12.72
C ASN A 19 -14.04 18.38 -11.23
N TYR A 20 -13.38 17.56 -10.40
CA TYR A 20 -13.38 17.73 -8.94
C TYR A 20 -12.49 18.87 -8.43
N ASN A 21 -11.72 19.52 -9.31
CA ASN A 21 -10.84 20.63 -8.95
C ASN A 21 -11.45 22.00 -9.29
N THR A 22 -12.74 22.06 -9.60
CA THR A 22 -13.42 23.29 -10.04
C THR A 22 -13.47 24.36 -8.95
N ASP A 23 -13.60 23.94 -7.69
CA ASP A 23 -13.67 24.84 -6.53
C ASP A 23 -12.31 25.07 -5.86
N THR A 24 -11.24 24.47 -6.39
CA THR A 24 -9.90 24.68 -5.85
C THR A 24 -9.44 26.10 -6.20
N ARG A 25 -9.47 26.99 -5.20
CA ARG A 25 -8.97 28.36 -5.30
C ARG A 25 -7.86 28.57 -4.29
N SER A 26 -7.00 29.55 -4.54
CA SER A 26 -6.01 29.94 -3.56
C SER A 26 -6.69 30.35 -2.25
N PRO A 27 -6.25 29.84 -1.08
CA PRO A 27 -4.98 29.12 -0.84
C PRO A 27 -5.08 27.58 -0.77
N LEU A 28 -6.23 26.98 -1.10
CA LEU A 28 -6.43 25.52 -1.00
C LEU A 28 -5.54 24.73 -1.98
N ASP A 29 -5.10 25.36 -3.06
CA ASP A 29 -4.13 24.82 -4.01
C ASP A 29 -2.78 24.52 -3.36
N LEU A 30 -2.39 25.25 -2.31
CA LEU A 30 -1.15 25.02 -1.56
C LEU A 30 -1.16 23.73 -0.74
N ALA A 31 -2.33 23.13 -0.50
CA ALA A 31 -2.42 21.85 0.19
C ALA A 31 -2.03 20.67 -0.73
N PHE A 32 -1.91 20.89 -2.04
CA PHE A 32 -1.56 19.84 -2.98
C PHE A 32 -0.07 19.55 -2.99
N ASN A 33 0.24 18.26 -3.12
CA ASN A 33 1.62 17.80 -3.29
C ASN A 33 2.09 18.13 -4.73
N PRO A 34 3.17 18.91 -4.92
CA PRO A 34 3.64 19.31 -6.24
C PRO A 34 4.19 18.14 -7.09
N ASP A 35 4.62 17.04 -6.45
CA ASP A 35 5.18 15.86 -7.12
C ASP A 35 4.10 14.89 -7.63
N VAL A 36 2.83 15.19 -7.36
CA VAL A 36 1.69 14.37 -7.77
C VAL A 36 0.78 15.18 -8.68
N THR A 37 0.52 14.64 -9.86
CA THR A 37 -0.40 15.27 -10.81
C THR A 37 -1.81 15.42 -10.24
N VAL A 38 -2.36 16.63 -10.28
CA VAL A 38 -3.79 16.88 -10.08
C VAL A 38 -4.51 16.56 -11.38
N ARG A 39 -5.42 15.58 -11.37
CA ARG A 39 -6.01 15.05 -12.61
C ARG A 39 -7.32 15.75 -12.95
N MET A 40 -7.53 15.94 -14.24
CA MET A 40 -8.77 16.51 -14.78
C MET A 40 -9.87 15.45 -14.95
N ARG A 41 -11.06 15.92 -15.33
CA ARG A 41 -12.19 15.07 -15.75
C ARG A 41 -11.77 14.11 -16.86
N GLY A 42 -12.25 12.87 -16.82
CA GLY A 42 -12.04 11.88 -17.86
C GLY A 42 -10.81 10.99 -17.69
N ILE A 43 -10.03 11.19 -16.62
CA ILE A 43 -8.81 10.44 -16.33
C ILE A 43 -9.09 9.33 -15.32
N MET A 44 -8.40 8.19 -15.50
CA MET A 44 -8.42 7.07 -14.56
C MET A 44 -7.28 7.18 -13.55
N GLU A 45 -7.59 6.95 -12.30
CA GLU A 45 -6.67 6.91 -11.17
C GLU A 45 -6.62 5.51 -10.56
N LYS A 46 -5.54 5.23 -9.82
CA LYS A 46 -5.36 4.03 -9.01
C LYS A 46 -4.27 4.29 -7.97
N CYS A 47 -4.13 3.40 -6.99
CA CYS A 47 -2.93 3.36 -6.18
C CYS A 47 -1.69 3.14 -7.06
N THR A 48 -0.68 4.00 -6.90
CA THR A 48 0.61 3.94 -7.60
C THR A 48 1.74 3.53 -6.66
N PHE A 49 1.43 3.06 -5.44
CA PHE A 49 2.38 2.83 -4.36
C PHE A 49 3.27 4.04 -4.08
N CYS A 50 2.67 5.24 -4.07
CA CYS A 50 3.35 6.51 -3.82
C CYS A 50 4.62 6.64 -4.68
N VAL A 51 4.48 6.42 -6.00
CA VAL A 51 5.59 6.43 -6.96
C VAL A 51 6.48 7.66 -6.84
N GLN A 52 5.91 8.82 -6.48
CA GLN A 52 6.66 10.05 -6.22
C GLN A 52 7.68 9.90 -5.08
N ARG A 53 7.29 9.28 -3.96
CA ARG A 53 8.18 9.04 -2.81
C ARG A 53 9.23 7.96 -3.14
N LEU A 54 8.87 6.99 -3.98
CA LEU A 54 9.83 5.99 -4.45
C LEU A 54 10.88 6.59 -5.39
N HIS A 55 10.50 7.53 -6.25
CA HIS A 55 11.44 8.24 -7.12
C HIS A 55 12.39 9.11 -6.30
N GLU A 56 11.87 9.88 -5.36
CA GLU A 56 12.65 10.67 -4.41
C GLU A 56 13.69 9.81 -3.67
N ALA A 57 13.27 8.70 -3.05
CA ALA A 57 14.18 7.79 -2.37
C ALA A 57 15.24 7.19 -3.32
N LYS A 58 14.89 6.90 -4.58
CA LYS A 58 15.85 6.44 -5.59
C LYS A 58 16.86 7.51 -5.99
N TRP A 59 16.45 8.77 -6.04
CA TRP A 59 17.36 9.88 -6.33
C TRP A 59 18.32 10.09 -5.17
N HIS A 60 17.83 10.16 -3.93
CA HIS A 60 18.69 10.24 -2.74
C HIS A 60 19.69 9.07 -2.64
N ALA A 61 19.25 7.85 -2.96
CA ALA A 61 20.16 6.71 -3.02
C ALA A 61 21.27 6.91 -4.06
N ARG A 62 20.93 7.39 -5.27
CA ARG A 62 21.89 7.67 -6.34
C ARG A 62 22.85 8.78 -5.99
N ASP A 63 22.36 9.88 -5.41
CA ASP A 63 23.18 11.02 -4.98
C ASP A 63 24.17 10.61 -3.90
N ALA A 64 23.78 9.67 -3.03
CA ALA A 64 24.66 9.05 -2.03
C ALA A 64 25.59 7.95 -2.61
N GLY A 65 25.65 7.78 -3.93
CA GLY A 65 26.48 6.76 -4.60
C GLY A 65 25.99 5.33 -4.44
N ARG A 66 24.76 5.11 -3.97
CA ARG A 66 24.15 3.77 -3.78
C ARG A 66 23.32 3.37 -5.00
N ALA A 67 23.47 2.12 -5.42
CA ALA A 67 22.65 1.55 -6.49
C ALA A 67 21.23 1.16 -6.04
N ARG A 68 21.00 1.01 -4.72
CA ARG A 68 19.74 0.52 -4.16
C ARG A 68 19.24 1.42 -3.02
N VAL A 69 17.92 1.53 -2.98
CA VAL A 69 17.18 2.13 -1.87
C VAL A 69 17.19 1.13 -0.71
N LEU A 70 17.49 1.60 0.50
CA LEU A 70 17.50 0.77 1.70
C LEU A 70 16.08 0.48 2.17
N ASP A 71 15.89 -0.62 2.90
CA ASP A 71 14.58 -0.94 3.48
C ASP A 71 14.14 0.16 4.44
N GLY A 72 12.91 0.64 4.28
CA GLY A 72 12.36 1.76 5.05
C GLY A 72 12.75 3.17 4.58
N GLU A 73 13.65 3.33 3.61
CA GLU A 73 14.00 4.65 3.03
C GLU A 73 12.83 5.18 2.17
N ALA A 74 12.13 4.31 1.44
CA ALA A 74 10.88 4.65 0.77
C ALA A 74 9.68 4.20 1.60
N ARG A 75 8.94 5.16 2.19
CA ARG A 75 7.69 4.88 2.94
C ARG A 75 6.48 5.46 2.22
N THR A 76 5.49 4.62 1.95
CA THR A 76 4.22 5.06 1.34
C THR A 76 3.39 5.87 2.34
N ALA A 77 2.53 6.76 1.84
CA ALA A 77 1.68 7.59 2.68
C ALA A 77 0.75 6.74 3.58
N CYS A 78 0.19 5.65 3.05
CA CYS A 78 -0.67 4.75 3.83
C CYS A 78 0.09 3.94 4.88
N GLN A 79 1.35 3.56 4.61
CA GLN A 79 2.22 2.93 5.61
C GLN A 79 2.60 3.89 6.73
N GLU A 80 2.90 5.14 6.39
CA GLU A 80 3.29 6.15 7.37
C GLU A 80 2.11 6.59 8.25
N ALA A 81 0.93 6.76 7.65
CA ALA A 81 -0.28 7.18 8.35
C ALA A 81 -0.87 6.09 9.26
N CYS A 82 -0.50 4.82 9.08
CA CYS A 82 -1.07 3.71 9.84
C CYS A 82 -0.37 3.56 11.21
N PRO A 83 -1.03 3.90 12.34
CA PRO A 83 -0.40 3.80 13.66
C PRO A 83 -0.15 2.34 14.08
N ALA A 84 -0.97 1.41 13.59
CA ALA A 84 -0.83 -0.01 13.88
C ALA A 84 0.32 -0.69 13.11
N GLY A 85 0.96 0.00 12.16
CA GLY A 85 2.04 -0.58 11.35
C GLY A 85 1.57 -1.73 10.44
N ALA A 86 0.29 -1.74 10.04
CA ALA A 86 -0.32 -2.84 9.30
C ALA A 86 0.19 -2.98 7.85
N ILE A 87 0.66 -1.89 7.25
CA ILE A 87 1.10 -1.86 5.85
C ILE A 87 2.63 -1.82 5.83
N ILE A 88 3.25 -2.77 5.15
CA ILE A 88 4.70 -2.85 4.95
C ILE A 88 4.98 -2.73 3.45
N PHE A 89 5.78 -1.73 3.08
CA PHE A 89 6.25 -1.52 1.72
C PHE A 89 7.78 -1.61 1.68
N GLY A 90 8.33 -2.16 0.59
CA GLY A 90 9.77 -2.34 0.42
C GLY A 90 10.10 -3.13 -0.85
N ASP A 91 11.38 -3.46 -1.02
CA ASP A 91 11.86 -4.27 -2.15
C ASP A 91 11.67 -5.77 -1.86
N THR A 92 10.91 -6.45 -2.72
CA THR A 92 10.69 -7.90 -2.62
C THR A 92 11.84 -8.74 -3.17
N ASN A 93 12.80 -8.13 -3.89
CA ASN A 93 13.98 -8.83 -4.39
C ASN A 93 15.08 -8.92 -3.32
N ASP A 94 15.06 -8.01 -2.33
CA ASP A 94 15.90 -8.13 -1.15
C ASP A 94 15.26 -9.14 -0.18
N LYS A 95 15.94 -10.27 0.04
CA LYS A 95 15.49 -11.34 0.94
C LYS A 95 15.48 -10.90 2.40
N ASN A 96 16.27 -9.89 2.76
CA ASN A 96 16.40 -9.41 4.13
C ASN A 96 15.35 -8.34 4.49
N SER A 97 14.66 -7.78 3.50
CA SER A 97 13.66 -6.74 3.69
C SER A 97 12.47 -7.22 4.53
N ARG A 98 11.83 -6.28 5.25
CA ARG A 98 10.64 -6.56 6.04
C ARG A 98 9.50 -7.13 5.19
N VAL A 99 9.33 -6.61 3.96
CA VAL A 99 8.27 -7.06 3.06
C VAL A 99 8.50 -8.49 2.56
N SER A 100 9.75 -8.87 2.24
CA SER A 100 10.06 -10.24 1.82
C SER A 100 9.78 -11.24 2.93
N LYS A 101 10.18 -10.91 4.18
CA LYS A 101 9.89 -11.74 5.35
C LYS A 101 8.39 -11.88 5.61
N ALA A 102 7.65 -10.77 5.60
CA ALA A 102 6.20 -10.78 5.81
C ALA A 102 5.45 -11.55 4.72
N ARG A 103 5.84 -11.37 3.45
CA ARG A 103 5.23 -12.04 2.29
C ARG A 103 5.38 -13.56 2.33
N ASN A 104 6.49 -14.05 2.89
CA ASN A 104 6.80 -15.49 2.99
C ASN A 104 6.30 -16.11 4.31
N SER A 105 5.56 -15.37 5.13
CA SER A 105 4.88 -15.93 6.30
C SER A 105 3.81 -16.93 5.87
N GLU A 106 3.59 -17.99 6.67
CA GLU A 106 2.49 -18.95 6.49
C GLU A 106 1.11 -18.29 6.47
N ARG A 107 0.98 -17.10 7.07
CA ARG A 107 -0.26 -16.31 7.08
C ARG A 107 -0.46 -15.51 5.79
N GLY A 108 0.52 -15.49 4.90
CA GLY A 108 0.50 -14.71 3.66
C GLY A 108 -0.41 -15.31 2.61
N PHE A 109 -1.37 -14.53 2.13
CA PHE A 109 -2.23 -14.93 1.01
C PHE A 109 -2.40 -13.80 -0.01
N ARG A 110 -2.68 -14.18 -1.26
CA ARG A 110 -2.97 -13.24 -2.34
C ARG A 110 -4.46 -13.31 -2.65
N VAL A 111 -5.10 -12.14 -2.69
CA VAL A 111 -6.54 -12.05 -2.99
C VAL A 111 -6.77 -12.45 -4.45
N LEU A 112 -7.80 -13.26 -4.71
CA LEU A 112 -8.15 -13.79 -6.03
C LEU A 112 -6.99 -14.52 -6.72
N ALA A 113 -6.31 -15.40 -5.98
CA ALA A 113 -5.17 -16.15 -6.48
C ALA A 113 -5.53 -17.09 -7.65
N GLU A 114 -6.79 -17.53 -7.70
CA GLU A 114 -7.35 -18.45 -8.71
C GLU A 114 -7.30 -17.83 -10.12
N LEU A 115 -7.34 -16.49 -10.21
CA LEU A 115 -7.25 -15.75 -11.48
C LEU A 115 -5.82 -15.61 -12.01
N ASN A 116 -4.80 -16.09 -11.28
CA ASN A 116 -3.38 -16.01 -11.65
C ASN A 116 -2.89 -14.60 -12.05
N VAL A 117 -3.49 -13.54 -11.48
CA VAL A 117 -3.10 -12.14 -11.76
C VAL A 117 -1.82 -11.70 -11.04
N ARG A 118 -1.24 -12.59 -10.21
CA ARG A 118 0.04 -12.43 -9.49
C ARG A 118 0.20 -11.03 -8.86
N PRO A 119 -0.71 -10.63 -7.94
CA PRO A 119 -0.65 -9.31 -7.33
C PRO A 119 0.63 -9.14 -6.51
N GLN A 120 1.14 -7.91 -6.44
CA GLN A 120 2.31 -7.57 -5.64
C GLN A 120 1.97 -7.32 -4.16
N VAL A 121 0.69 -7.13 -3.83
CA VAL A 121 0.21 -7.01 -2.45
C VAL A 121 -0.11 -8.41 -1.93
N THR A 122 0.47 -8.74 -0.78
CA THR A 122 0.16 -9.96 -0.02
C THR A 122 -0.47 -9.53 1.30
N TYR A 123 -1.60 -10.13 1.65
CA TYR A 123 -2.30 -9.87 2.90
C TYR A 123 -1.91 -10.93 3.93
N LEU A 124 -1.94 -10.56 5.20
CA LEU A 124 -1.74 -11.51 6.31
C LEU A 124 -3.09 -11.88 6.91
N ALA A 125 -3.37 -13.17 7.06
CA ALA A 125 -4.59 -13.67 7.66
C ALA A 125 -4.72 -13.15 9.10
N ARG A 126 -5.93 -12.71 9.48
CA ARG A 126 -6.23 -12.33 10.87
C ARG A 126 -6.22 -13.59 11.73
N VAL A 127 -5.48 -13.56 12.83
CA VAL A 127 -5.50 -14.59 13.86
C VAL A 127 -6.30 -14.00 15.02
N SER A 128 -7.44 -14.60 15.34
CA SER A 128 -8.24 -14.28 16.52
C SER A 128 -8.09 -15.42 17.52
N SER A 129 -7.53 -15.13 18.69
CA SER A 129 -7.64 -16.03 19.85
C SER A 129 -9.10 -16.05 20.28
N HIS A 130 -9.75 -17.21 20.15
CA HIS A 130 -10.99 -17.45 20.89
C HIS A 130 -10.57 -17.83 22.31
N ASP A 131 -11.11 -17.15 23.32
CA ASP A 131 -10.89 -17.53 24.73
C ASP A 131 -11.33 -18.98 24.91
N GLN A 132 -10.35 -19.86 25.14
CA GLN A 132 -10.65 -21.12 25.80
C GLN A 132 -10.94 -20.72 27.25
N VAL A 133 -12.20 -20.80 27.67
CA VAL A 133 -12.58 -20.63 29.08
C VAL A 133 -11.77 -21.65 29.86
N THR A 134 -10.73 -21.20 30.54
CA THR A 134 -9.98 -22.01 31.49
C THR A 134 -10.86 -22.17 32.72
N GLU A 135 -11.64 -23.25 32.76
CA GLU A 135 -12.23 -23.75 34.01
C GLU A 135 -11.06 -24.05 34.96
N THR A 136 -10.74 -23.06 35.79
CA THR A 136 -9.91 -23.25 36.96
C THR A 136 -10.76 -24.00 37.97
N ALA A 137 -10.65 -25.33 37.96
CA ALA A 137 -11.18 -26.18 39.01
C ALA A 137 -10.54 -25.76 40.35
N GLY A 138 -11.28 -24.97 41.13
CA GLY A 138 -10.90 -24.59 42.47
C GLY A 138 -10.90 -25.80 43.39
N HIS A 139 -9.71 -26.21 43.83
CA HIS A 139 -9.53 -26.98 45.07
C HIS A 139 -8.89 -26.05 46.10
N GLY A 140 -9.75 -25.32 46.83
CA GLY A 140 -9.39 -24.68 48.09
C GLY A 140 -9.72 -25.63 49.24
N HIS A 141 -8.69 -25.98 50.00
CA HIS A 141 -8.81 -26.50 51.37
C HIS A 141 -9.17 -25.37 52.34
#